data_AF-A0A9D6ZNE6-F1
#
_entry.id   AF-A0A9D6ZNE6-F1
#
_cell.length_a   1.000
_cell.length_b   1.000
_cell.length_c   1.000
_cell.angle_alpha   90.00
_cell.angle_beta   90.00
_cell.angle_gamma   90.00
#
_symmetry.space_group_name_H-M   'P 1'
#
loop_
_entity.id
_entity.type
_entity.pdbx_description
1 polymer ?
#
loop_
_entity_poly.entity_id
_entity_poly.type
_entity_poly.pdbx_seq_one_letter_code
_entity_poly.pdbx_strand_id
1 'polypeptide(L)'
;MVVVVAFGACVVEGSGDGASGDAAPEEDAYSYPLSCQEITDACHEVDPGSGPIHACHEASHDVGTREACDPVRDECIALCHAAADADAGDGDGGDGHAEPDDAAHAEDGSASHDAPGDMDMHMDMGMDMGMGGHDMGG
;
A
#
# COMPACT_ATOMS: atom_id res chain seq x y z
N MET A 1 0.47 28.08 -33.76
CA MET A 1 0.20 28.63 -32.42
C MET A 1 1.42 28.32 -31.56
N VAL A 2 2.07 29.33 -31.01
CA VAL A 2 3.24 29.18 -30.14
C VAL A 2 2.80 29.59 -28.75
N VAL A 3 2.75 28.64 -27.81
CA VAL A 3 2.42 28.91 -26.42
C VAL A 3 3.74 29.00 -25.66
N VAL A 4 4.08 30.22 -25.23
CA VAL A 4 5.25 30.49 -24.39
C VAL A 4 4.76 30.51 -22.94
N VAL A 5 5.10 29.49 -22.16
CA VAL A 5 4.79 29.44 -20.72
C VAL A 5 6.05 29.86 -19.95
N ALA A 6 6.01 31.04 -19.36
CA ALA A 6 7.08 31.55 -18.50
C ALA A 6 6.88 30.99 -17.08
N PHE A 7 7.70 30.01 -16.69
CA PHE A 7 7.79 29.58 -15.31
C PHE A 7 8.72 30.52 -14.55
N GLY A 8 8.13 31.32 -13.66
CA GLY A 8 8.84 32.18 -12.72
C GLY A 8 9.53 31.34 -11.65
N ALA A 9 10.84 31.53 -11.50
CA ALA A 9 11.64 30.95 -10.42
C ALA A 9 11.34 31.69 -9.11
N CYS A 10 10.64 31.03 -8.18
CA CYS A 10 10.64 31.44 -6.77
C CYS A 10 11.93 30.92 -6.13
N VAL A 11 12.92 31.79 -5.96
CA VAL A 11 14.10 31.53 -5.13
C VAL A 11 13.64 31.56 -3.67
N VAL A 12 13.66 30.40 -3.00
CA VAL A 12 13.55 30.30 -1.55
C VAL A 12 14.96 30.19 -0.97
N GLU A 13 15.49 31.31 -0.49
CA GLU A 13 16.68 31.34 0.37
C GLU A 13 16.25 30.97 1.79
N GLY A 14 16.52 29.73 2.20
CA GLY A 14 16.42 29.27 3.58
C GLY A 14 17.81 29.09 4.17
N SER A 15 18.26 30.05 4.98
CA SER A 15 19.43 29.90 5.88
C SER A 15 19.01 29.17 7.14
N GLY A 16 19.69 28.08 7.47
CA GLY A 16 19.45 27.31 8.70
C GLY A 16 20.63 26.38 9.01
N ASP A 17 21.69 26.95 9.56
CA ASP A 17 22.80 26.24 10.20
C ASP A 17 22.34 25.54 11.49
N GLY A 18 22.67 24.25 11.62
CA GLY A 18 22.99 23.64 12.91
C GLY A 18 22.17 22.43 13.35
N ALA A 19 22.70 21.22 13.10
CA ALA A 19 23.03 20.25 14.15
C ALA A 19 23.67 18.99 13.55
N SER A 20 24.99 18.87 13.72
CA SER A 20 25.70 17.60 13.60
C SER A 20 25.26 16.66 14.71
N GLY A 21 24.47 15.66 14.35
CA GLY A 21 24.26 14.45 15.13
C GLY A 21 24.92 13.29 14.40
N ASP A 22 26.08 12.87 14.91
CA ASP A 22 26.79 11.64 14.54
C ASP A 22 25.93 10.46 15.05
N ALA A 23 24.99 10.00 14.22
CA ALA A 23 24.32 8.71 14.36
C ALA A 23 24.87 7.81 13.24
N ALA A 24 25.12 6.55 13.60
CA ALA A 24 25.87 5.54 12.85
C ALA A 24 25.57 5.50 11.33
N PRO A 25 26.48 4.97 10.49
CA PRO A 25 26.09 4.54 9.15
C PRO A 25 25.00 3.47 9.30
N GLU A 26 23.75 3.88 9.14
CA GLU A 26 22.61 2.97 9.06
C GLU A 26 22.78 2.23 7.74
N GLU A 27 23.32 1.02 7.83
CA GLU A 27 23.55 0.15 6.70
C GLU A 27 22.21 -0.16 6.04
N ASP A 28 22.02 0.41 4.85
CA ASP A 28 21.06 0.02 3.84
C ASP A 28 19.62 -0.17 4.34
N ALA A 29 19.08 0.87 4.99
CA ALA A 29 17.65 1.12 4.88
C ALA A 29 17.37 1.21 3.37
N TYR A 30 16.76 0.16 2.80
CA TYR A 30 16.29 0.08 1.42
C TYR A 30 15.82 1.46 0.99
N SER A 31 16.69 2.21 0.33
CA SER A 31 16.41 3.61 -0.03
C SER A 31 15.55 3.53 -1.26
N TYR A 32 14.28 3.21 -1.02
CA TYR A 32 13.28 3.12 -2.05
C TYR A 32 13.24 4.50 -2.71
N PRO A 33 13.41 4.58 -4.05
CA PRO A 33 13.44 5.86 -4.73
C PRO A 33 12.17 6.63 -4.41
N LEU A 34 12.29 7.91 -4.06
CA LEU A 34 11.14 8.76 -3.74
C LEU A 34 10.05 8.71 -4.82
N SER A 35 10.43 8.62 -6.09
CA SER A 35 9.47 8.51 -7.20
C SER A 35 8.68 7.20 -7.19
N CYS A 36 9.30 6.07 -6.82
CA CYS A 36 8.58 4.82 -6.63
C CYS A 36 7.68 4.90 -5.40
N GLN A 37 8.15 5.53 -4.31
CA GLN A 37 7.37 5.68 -3.07
C GLN A 37 6.08 6.44 -3.32
N GLU A 38 6.14 7.56 -4.04
CA GLU A 38 4.97 8.37 -4.37
C GLU A 38 3.94 7.61 -5.22
N ILE A 39 4.37 6.70 -6.11
CA ILE A 39 3.46 5.84 -6.86
C ILE A 39 2.80 4.83 -5.91
N THR A 40 3.58 4.15 -5.07
CA THR A 40 3.06 3.17 -4.11
C THR A 40 2.04 3.83 -3.18
N ASP A 41 2.36 4.97 -2.57
CA ASP A 41 1.46 5.69 -1.67
C ASP A 41 0.16 6.12 -2.36
N ALA A 42 0.23 6.61 -3.60
CA ALA A 42 -0.96 7.04 -4.34
C ALA A 42 -1.87 5.87 -4.76
N CYS A 43 -1.29 4.70 -5.05
CA CYS A 43 -1.99 3.58 -5.65
C CYS A 43 -2.37 2.46 -4.67
N HIS A 44 -1.69 2.34 -3.53
CA HIS A 44 -1.89 1.25 -2.56
C HIS A 44 -3.35 1.12 -2.08
N GLU A 45 -4.01 2.23 -1.76
CA GLU A 45 -5.38 2.20 -1.21
C GLU A 45 -6.45 1.87 -2.26
N VAL A 46 -6.16 2.16 -3.54
CA VAL A 46 -7.11 2.07 -4.66
C VAL A 46 -6.78 0.95 -5.64
N ASP A 47 -5.78 0.12 -5.35
CA ASP A 47 -5.39 -0.99 -6.22
C ASP A 47 -6.41 -2.15 -6.13
N PRO A 48 -7.13 -2.48 -7.22
CA PRO A 48 -8.07 -3.60 -7.22
C PRO A 48 -7.38 -4.97 -7.37
N GLY A 49 -6.04 -5.02 -7.43
CA GLY A 49 -5.25 -6.25 -7.63
C GLY A 49 -5.20 -6.72 -9.08
N SER A 50 -5.65 -5.89 -10.03
CA SER A 50 -5.51 -6.14 -11.48
C SER A 50 -5.67 -4.87 -12.32
N GLY A 51 -5.26 -4.92 -13.59
CA GLY A 51 -5.43 -3.80 -14.53
C GLY A 51 -4.33 -2.73 -14.44
N PRO A 52 -4.58 -1.51 -14.96
CA PRO A 52 -3.53 -0.50 -15.12
C PRO A 52 -3.04 0.08 -13.79
N ILE A 53 -3.90 0.20 -12.78
CA ILE A 53 -3.51 0.68 -11.44
C ILE A 53 -2.61 -0.35 -10.76
N HIS A 54 -2.98 -1.63 -10.80
CA HIS A 54 -2.15 -2.71 -10.29
C HIS A 54 -0.80 -2.78 -11.01
N ALA A 55 -0.76 -2.56 -12.33
CA ALA A 55 0.49 -2.51 -13.08
C ALA A 55 1.41 -1.36 -12.61
N CYS A 56 0.84 -0.20 -12.25
CA CYS A 56 1.59 0.91 -11.64
C CYS A 56 2.07 0.58 -10.22
N HIS A 57 1.23 -0.05 -9.40
CA HIS A 57 1.57 -0.54 -8.07
C HIS A 57 2.75 -1.51 -8.14
N GLU A 58 2.62 -2.59 -8.92
CA GLU A 58 3.66 -3.61 -9.07
C GLU A 58 4.94 -3.04 -9.68
N ALA A 59 4.84 -2.14 -10.68
CA ALA A 59 6.03 -1.51 -11.26
C ALA A 59 6.85 -0.71 -10.23
N SER A 60 6.20 -0.11 -9.24
CA SER A 60 6.92 0.54 -8.14
C SER A 60 7.70 -0.49 -7.30
N HIS A 61 7.06 -1.62 -6.97
CA HIS A 61 7.63 -2.68 -6.13
C HIS A 61 8.74 -3.49 -6.83
N ASP A 62 8.50 -3.93 -8.07
CA ASP A 62 9.37 -4.85 -8.80
C ASP A 62 10.65 -4.17 -9.29
N VAL A 63 10.51 -2.95 -9.83
CA VAL A 63 11.67 -2.31 -10.47
C VAL A 63 12.51 -1.57 -9.44
N GLY A 64 11.88 -0.94 -8.45
CA GLY A 64 12.53 -0.38 -7.26
C GLY A 64 13.67 0.62 -7.55
N THR A 65 13.82 1.10 -8.79
CA THR A 65 14.88 2.02 -9.21
C THR A 65 14.28 3.31 -9.73
N ARG A 66 14.98 4.42 -9.46
CA ARG A 66 14.54 5.76 -9.86
C ARG A 66 14.36 5.85 -11.37
N GLU A 67 15.29 5.29 -12.15
CA GLU A 67 15.24 5.36 -13.61
C GLU A 67 14.00 4.70 -14.22
N ALA A 68 13.40 3.73 -13.50
CA ALA A 68 12.19 3.06 -13.94
C ALA A 68 10.91 3.75 -13.50
N CYS A 69 10.89 4.29 -12.28
CA CYS A 69 9.70 4.95 -11.72
C CYS A 69 9.53 6.39 -12.24
N ASP A 70 10.62 7.15 -12.42
CA ASP A 70 10.57 8.54 -12.89
C ASP A 70 9.75 8.74 -14.18
N PRO A 71 9.91 7.93 -15.25
CA PRO A 71 9.18 8.17 -16.50
C PRO A 71 7.68 7.86 -16.43
N VAL A 72 7.23 7.02 -15.48
CA VAL A 72 5.83 6.59 -15.35
C VAL A 72 5.10 7.23 -14.17
N ARG A 73 5.84 7.90 -13.28
CA ARG A 73 5.34 8.49 -12.04
C ARG A 73 4.10 9.35 -12.24
N ASP A 74 4.16 10.35 -13.12
CA ASP A 74 3.06 11.30 -13.28
C ASP A 74 1.81 10.64 -13.88
N GLU A 75 1.99 9.68 -14.80
CA GLU A 75 0.88 8.91 -15.37
C GLU A 75 0.22 8.01 -14.33
N CYS A 76 1.02 7.27 -13.55
CA CYS A 76 0.54 6.39 -12.50
C CYS A 76 -0.19 7.15 -11.39
N ILE A 77 0.37 8.26 -10.91
CA ILE A 77 -0.27 9.09 -9.88
C ILE A 77 -1.63 9.61 -10.38
N ALA A 78 -1.69 10.08 -11.64
CA ALA A 78 -2.94 10.58 -12.21
C ALA A 78 -4.02 9.49 -12.32
N LEU A 79 -3.65 8.26 -12.70
CA LEU A 79 -4.57 7.12 -12.75
C LEU A 79 -5.12 6.77 -11.36
N CYS A 80 -4.25 6.72 -10.35
CA CYS A 80 -4.63 6.33 -9.00
C CYS A 80 -5.50 7.40 -8.32
N HIS A 81 -5.20 8.69 -8.52
CA HIS A 81 -6.07 9.77 -8.06
C HIS A 81 -7.45 9.72 -8.72
N ALA A 82 -7.51 9.51 -10.05
CA ALA A 82 -8.78 9.41 -10.75
C ALA A 82 -9.65 8.24 -10.24
N ALA A 83 -9.03 7.14 -9.81
CA ALA A 83 -9.74 6.04 -9.17
C ALA A 83 -10.23 6.40 -7.76
N ALA A 84 -9.40 7.05 -6.94
CA ALA A 84 -9.80 7.54 -5.62
C ALA A 84 -10.99 8.51 -5.71
N ASP A 85 -10.99 9.41 -6.69
CA ASP A 85 -12.07 10.35 -6.95
C ASP A 85 -13.35 9.65 -7.42
N ALA A 86 -13.23 8.56 -8.19
CA ALA A 86 -14.36 7.76 -8.64
C ALA A 86 -15.05 7.02 -7.48
N ASP A 87 -14.28 6.42 -6.57
CA ASP A 87 -14.79 5.75 -5.37
C ASP A 87 -15.45 6.74 -4.40
N ALA A 88 -14.89 7.95 -4.27
CA ALA A 88 -15.49 9.02 -3.47
C ALA A 88 -16.83 9.53 -4.06
N GLY A 89 -17.09 9.30 -5.35
CA GLY A 89 -18.26 9.79 -6.09
C GLY A 89 -19.51 8.92 -5.98
N ASP A 90 -19.41 7.67 -5.53
CA ASP A 90 -20.55 6.75 -5.39
C ASP A 90 -21.25 6.86 -4.02
N GLY A 91 -20.86 7.85 -3.20
CA GLY A 91 -21.46 8.16 -1.90
C GLY A 91 -22.78 8.95 -1.93
N ASP A 92 -23.38 9.18 -3.10
CA ASP A 92 -24.66 9.92 -3.23
C ASP A 92 -25.82 8.97 -3.55
N GLY A 93 -26.65 8.67 -2.55
CA GLY A 93 -28.02 8.20 -2.78
C GLY A 93 -28.43 6.86 -2.16
N GLY A 94 -27.82 6.43 -1.05
CA GLY A 94 -28.40 5.38 -0.22
C GLY A 94 -29.43 5.95 0.75
N ASP A 95 -30.63 6.26 0.27
CA ASP A 95 -31.78 6.70 1.06
C ASP A 95 -31.86 5.96 2.39
N GLY A 96 -31.85 6.73 3.49
CA GLY A 96 -31.96 6.22 4.85
C GLY A 96 -33.13 5.27 4.96
N HIS A 97 -32.82 3.98 5.13
CA HIS A 97 -33.76 3.05 5.69
C HIS A 97 -33.88 3.42 7.17
N ALA A 98 -34.87 4.27 7.47
CA ALA A 98 -35.32 4.48 8.83
C ALA A 98 -35.57 3.10 9.44
N GLU A 99 -34.75 2.75 10.44
CA GLU A 99 -34.96 1.56 11.25
C GLU A 99 -36.39 1.61 11.81
N PRO A 100 -37.24 0.61 11.56
CA PRO A 100 -38.35 0.37 12.44
C PRO A 100 -37.77 -0.19 13.75
N ASP A 101 -37.74 0.68 14.76
CA ASP A 101 -37.76 0.29 16.16
C ASP A 101 -38.76 -0.87 16.39
N ASP A 102 -38.33 -1.81 17.23
CA ASP A 102 -39.13 -2.81 17.92
C ASP A 102 -39.69 -4.00 17.12
N ALA A 103 -39.02 -5.15 17.23
CA ALA A 103 -39.56 -6.25 18.04
C ALA A 103 -38.54 -7.39 18.21
N ALA A 104 -38.30 -7.73 19.48
CA ALA A 104 -37.60 -8.93 19.92
C ALA A 104 -38.04 -10.20 19.16
N HIS A 105 -37.07 -11.00 18.73
CA HIS A 105 -37.26 -12.45 18.66
C HIS A 105 -36.03 -13.17 19.18
N ALA A 106 -36.26 -13.80 20.32
CA ALA A 106 -35.35 -14.67 21.03
C ALA A 106 -35.25 -16.07 20.38
N GLU A 107 -34.14 -16.73 20.71
CA GLU A 107 -33.85 -18.17 20.72
C GLU A 107 -33.47 -18.90 19.40
N ASP A 108 -32.23 -19.41 19.45
CA ASP A 108 -31.83 -20.83 19.34
C ASP A 108 -32.02 -21.57 18.00
N GLY A 109 -30.91 -22.02 17.42
CA GLY A 109 -30.93 -22.87 16.23
C GLY A 109 -29.56 -23.30 15.73
N SER A 110 -28.90 -24.16 16.50
CA SER A 110 -27.78 -24.97 16.01
C SER A 110 -28.19 -25.78 14.78
N ALA A 111 -27.49 -25.60 13.65
CA ALA A 111 -27.52 -26.54 12.54
C ALA A 111 -26.16 -26.60 11.83
N SER A 112 -25.31 -27.43 12.40
CA SER A 112 -24.21 -28.14 11.74
C SER A 112 -24.63 -28.70 10.37
N HIS A 113 -23.98 -28.21 9.31
CA HIS A 113 -23.79 -28.93 8.05
C HIS A 113 -22.26 -29.08 7.94
N ASP A 114 -21.62 -30.19 8.28
CA ASP A 114 -21.72 -31.54 7.70
C ASP A 114 -21.76 -31.53 6.17
N ALA A 115 -20.62 -31.16 5.59
CA ALA A 115 -20.22 -31.61 4.27
C ALA A 115 -18.84 -32.29 4.41
N PRO A 116 -18.73 -33.61 4.21
CA PRO A 116 -17.44 -34.28 4.07
C PRO A 116 -16.86 -33.94 2.70
N GLY A 117 -15.95 -32.96 2.68
CA GLY A 117 -15.17 -32.53 1.52
C GLY A 117 -13.72 -32.28 1.91
N ASP A 118 -13.17 -33.20 2.69
CA ASP A 118 -11.81 -33.27 3.19
C ASP A 118 -10.85 -33.60 2.03
N MET A 119 -10.06 -32.62 1.58
CA MET A 119 -8.70 -32.82 1.07
C MET A 119 -7.85 -31.64 1.54
N ASP A 120 -7.60 -31.70 2.84
CA ASP A 120 -6.58 -31.00 3.57
C ASP A 120 -5.21 -31.27 2.92
N MET A 121 -4.63 -30.27 2.25
CA MET A 121 -3.20 -30.25 1.96
C MET A 121 -2.53 -29.33 2.98
N HIS A 122 -2.58 -29.72 4.26
CA HIS A 122 -1.55 -29.38 5.23
C HIS A 122 -0.21 -29.84 4.69
N MET A 123 0.52 -28.92 4.05
CA MET A 123 1.98 -29.03 4.00
C MET A 123 2.52 -28.61 5.37
N ASP A 124 2.45 -29.56 6.30
CA ASP A 124 3.29 -29.62 7.49
C ASP A 124 4.75 -29.73 7.03
N MET A 125 5.36 -28.59 6.71
CA MET A 125 6.81 -28.49 6.62
C MET A 125 7.34 -28.22 8.02
N GLY A 126 7.47 -29.31 8.79
CA GLY A 126 8.30 -29.35 9.99
C GLY A 126 9.72 -28.89 9.66
N MET A 127 10.01 -27.62 9.92
CA MET A 127 11.37 -27.12 10.05
C MET A 127 11.83 -27.34 11.49
N ASP A 128 12.53 -28.46 11.64
CA ASP A 128 13.42 -28.85 12.72
C ASP A 128 14.12 -27.65 13.37
N MET A 129 13.65 -27.25 14.57
CA MET A 129 14.39 -26.32 15.44
C MET A 129 15.54 -27.08 16.10
N GLY A 130 16.62 -27.26 15.33
CA GLY A 130 17.90 -27.71 15.83
C GLY A 130 18.47 -26.74 16.86
N MET A 131 18.31 -27.07 18.14
CA MET A 131 19.02 -26.44 19.25
C MET A 131 20.50 -26.82 19.20
N GLY A 132 21.28 -26.13 18.36
CA GLY A 132 22.73 -26.16 18.37
C GLY A 132 23.28 -25.15 19.37
N GLY A 133 23.79 -25.66 20.50
CA GLY A 133 24.29 -24.86 21.63
C GLY A 133 25.41 -23.90 21.25
N HIS A 134 25.31 -22.68 21.76
CA HIS A 134 26.43 -21.75 21.80
C HIS A 134 27.12 -21.83 23.16
N ASP A 135 28.30 -22.41 23.06
CA ASP A 135 29.46 -22.39 23.94
C ASP A 135 29.58 -21.09 24.76
N MET A 136 29.58 -21.22 26.09
CA MET A 136 30.07 -20.18 27.00
C MET A 136 31.52 -20.51 27.35
N GLY A 137 32.47 -19.83 26.70
CA GLY A 137 33.88 -19.95 27.03
C GLY A 137 34.68 -18.71 26.62
N GLY A 138 35.20 -17.97 27.61
CA GLY A 138 36.25 -16.96 27.41
C GLY A 138 36.13 -15.76 28.33
#